data_AF-A0A974XCF4-F1
#
_entry.id   AF-A0A974XCF4-F1
#
_cell.length_a   1.000
_cell.length_b   1.000
_cell.length_c   1.000
_cell.angle_alpha   90.00
_cell.angle_beta   90.00
_cell.angle_gamma   90.00
#
_symmetry.space_group_name_H-M   'P 1'
#
loop_
_entity.id
_entity.type
_entity.pdbx_description
1 polymer ?
#
loop_
_entity_poly.entity_id
_entity_poly.type
_entity_poly.pdbx_seq_one_letter_code
_entity_poly.pdbx_strand_id
1 'polypeptide(L)'
;MNIDTDLGIDLKEAIEKNYYNESYSSAILDSMHVLTEIIRNKTGLEGDGVTLVGQAFGGDNPRIKINKLQTDSEKNEQKGIQDIIRGLYIAIRNPRSHDKYNDSKKVADTIIFFIDYLLKLIDKSKLSFEEKDFLKKVYDKHFVKSKEYCDLLVKEIPKRQRINIAISIVLDRDKGDIYNLSWFMHSLQENLEEDEIDRLYKVISQELIYASSHIEISTILKIFDPKYWYKVDKVARLRIENLLYEDIKNGKYNKEDNCCIEGALATWIDNEHFNHFSDTEKWSRLLVEKLESDEAMEKEYVKEYFWDSLVHINRNELYYSLKEYIRKGLKSKDEFVITNVEIEICYDYSHPWWQIFEEELKNYTNIEYIDITF
;
A
#
# COMPACT_ATOMS: atom_id res chain seq x y z
N MET A 1 -30.24 -41.25 2.83
CA MET A 1 -29.59 -40.09 3.48
C MET A 1 -29.50 -40.40 4.95
N ASN A 2 -28.28 -40.65 5.40
CA ASN A 2 -27.97 -40.91 6.80
C ASN A 2 -27.14 -39.73 7.32
N ILE A 3 -27.63 -39.05 8.36
CA ILE A 3 -26.99 -37.87 8.96
C ILE A 3 -25.57 -38.18 9.46
N ASP A 4 -25.31 -39.44 9.80
CA ASP A 4 -24.00 -39.85 10.31
C ASP A 4 -22.92 -40.01 9.25
N THR A 5 -23.30 -40.28 8.00
CA THR A 5 -22.35 -40.64 6.93
C THR A 5 -22.30 -39.62 5.80
N ASP A 6 -23.34 -38.79 5.63
CA ASP A 6 -23.54 -38.03 4.40
C ASP A 6 -23.34 -36.50 4.55
N LEU A 7 -23.24 -35.99 5.79
CA LEU A 7 -23.05 -34.56 6.11
C LEU A 7 -21.58 -34.15 6.18
N GLY A 8 -21.29 -32.88 5.87
CA GLY A 8 -20.00 -32.26 6.17
C GLY A 8 -19.71 -32.23 7.69
N ILE A 9 -18.44 -32.36 8.06
CA ILE A 9 -17.98 -32.49 9.46
C ILE A 9 -18.47 -31.30 10.31
N ASP A 10 -18.22 -30.07 9.87
CA ASP A 10 -18.58 -28.86 10.63
C ASP A 10 -20.08 -28.75 10.89
N LEU A 11 -20.90 -29.10 9.88
CA LEU A 11 -22.35 -29.10 10.04
C LEU A 11 -22.81 -30.21 10.98
N LYS A 12 -22.21 -31.40 10.88
CA LYS A 12 -22.53 -32.53 11.75
C LYS A 12 -22.25 -32.19 13.22
N GLU A 13 -21.07 -31.64 13.52
CA GLU A 13 -20.68 -31.23 14.87
C GLU A 13 -21.62 -30.16 15.43
N ALA A 14 -22.02 -29.18 14.62
CA ALA A 14 -22.91 -28.10 15.05
C ALA A 14 -24.31 -28.58 15.47
N ILE A 15 -24.88 -29.57 14.76
CA ILE A 15 -26.25 -30.04 15.03
C ILE A 15 -26.31 -31.19 16.04
N GLU A 16 -25.20 -31.89 16.29
CA GLU A 16 -25.14 -33.20 16.96
C GLU A 16 -25.96 -33.24 18.25
N LYS A 17 -25.66 -32.30 19.16
CA LYS A 17 -26.29 -32.22 20.48
C LYS A 17 -27.81 -32.09 20.40
N ASN A 18 -28.30 -31.15 19.59
CA ASN A 18 -29.74 -30.89 19.51
C ASN A 18 -30.46 -31.99 18.72
N TYR A 19 -29.81 -32.54 17.70
CA TYR A 19 -30.36 -33.61 16.88
C TYR A 19 -30.56 -34.90 17.68
N TYR A 20 -29.57 -35.33 18.47
CA TYR A 20 -29.65 -36.55 19.27
C TYR A 20 -30.52 -36.43 20.53
N ASN A 21 -30.77 -35.21 21.01
CA ASN A 21 -31.75 -34.93 22.05
C ASN A 21 -33.18 -34.77 21.49
N GLU A 22 -33.42 -35.17 20.25
CA GLU A 22 -34.70 -35.03 19.54
C GLU A 22 -35.23 -33.58 19.48
N SER A 23 -34.34 -32.61 19.69
CA SER A 23 -34.63 -31.17 19.61
C SER A 23 -34.44 -30.69 18.17
N TYR A 24 -35.26 -31.24 17.26
CA TYR A 24 -35.11 -31.10 15.81
C TYR A 24 -35.21 -29.66 15.31
N SER A 25 -36.11 -28.85 15.90
CA SER A 25 -36.22 -27.42 15.57
C SER A 25 -34.93 -26.67 15.88
N SER A 26 -34.26 -27.02 16.99
CA SER A 26 -32.98 -26.42 17.39
C SER A 26 -31.84 -26.89 16.49
N ALA A 27 -31.81 -28.16 16.09
CA ALA A 27 -30.84 -28.67 15.12
C ALA A 27 -30.92 -27.96 13.77
N ILE A 28 -32.14 -27.61 13.32
CA ILE A 28 -32.33 -26.78 12.12
C ILE A 28 -31.76 -25.36 12.34
N LEU A 29 -31.97 -24.75 13.51
CA LEU A 29 -31.41 -23.43 13.82
C LEU A 29 -29.88 -23.45 13.86
N ASP A 30 -29.27 -24.50 14.40
CA ASP A 30 -27.82 -24.69 14.38
C ASP A 30 -27.29 -24.76 12.94
N SER A 31 -27.96 -25.49 12.04
CA SER A 31 -27.59 -25.55 10.63
C SER A 31 -27.70 -24.19 9.91
N MET A 32 -28.73 -23.39 10.24
CA MET A 32 -28.85 -22.02 9.73
C MET A 32 -27.76 -21.09 10.30
N HIS A 33 -27.33 -21.32 11.54
CA HIS A 33 -26.21 -20.58 12.13
C HIS A 33 -24.91 -20.88 11.38
N VAL A 34 -24.62 -22.15 11.08
CA VAL A 34 -23.46 -22.55 10.26
C VAL A 34 -23.49 -21.87 8.89
N LEU A 35 -24.63 -21.87 8.21
CA LEU A 35 -24.78 -21.16 6.93
C LEU A 35 -24.48 -19.67 7.03
N THR A 36 -24.96 -19.03 8.11
CA THR A 36 -24.72 -17.60 8.35
C THR A 36 -23.24 -17.31 8.55
N GLU A 37 -22.57 -18.10 9.40
CA GLU A 37 -21.14 -17.96 9.68
C GLU A 37 -20.28 -18.19 8.44
N ILE A 38 -20.59 -19.20 7.63
CA ILE A 38 -19.86 -19.45 6.39
C ILE A 38 -19.99 -18.26 5.42
N ILE A 39 -21.19 -17.67 5.28
CA ILE A 39 -21.38 -16.48 4.42
C ILE A 39 -20.57 -15.29 4.98
N ARG A 40 -20.61 -15.04 6.29
CA ARG A 40 -19.83 -13.96 6.93
C ARG A 40 -18.33 -14.17 6.73
N ASN A 41 -17.82 -15.34 7.07
CA ASN A 41 -16.41 -15.69 6.98
C ASN A 41 -15.89 -15.58 5.54
N LYS A 42 -16.67 -16.04 4.55
CA LYS A 42 -16.28 -15.96 3.15
C LYS A 42 -16.28 -14.50 2.66
N THR A 43 -17.24 -13.68 3.07
CA THR A 43 -17.44 -12.33 2.49
C THR A 43 -16.84 -11.17 3.28
N GLY A 44 -16.50 -11.37 4.56
CA GLY A 44 -16.15 -10.30 5.50
C GLY A 44 -17.29 -9.31 5.76
N LEU A 45 -18.54 -9.71 5.50
CA LEU A 45 -19.74 -8.90 5.78
C LEU A 45 -20.18 -9.08 7.23
N GLU A 46 -20.65 -7.98 7.81
CA GLU A 46 -21.36 -7.97 9.08
C GLU A 46 -22.87 -7.99 8.83
N GLY A 47 -23.64 -8.46 9.81
CA GLY A 47 -25.11 -8.49 9.75
C GLY A 47 -25.69 -9.88 9.59
N ASP A 48 -27.01 -9.97 9.39
CA ASP A 48 -27.74 -11.24 9.47
C ASP A 48 -28.92 -11.28 8.48
N GLY A 49 -29.41 -12.51 8.24
CA GLY A 49 -30.67 -12.74 7.56
C GLY A 49 -30.69 -12.32 6.09
N VAL A 50 -31.87 -11.86 5.67
CA VAL A 50 -32.17 -11.49 4.29
C VAL A 50 -31.25 -10.38 3.75
N THR A 51 -30.79 -9.49 4.63
CA THR A 51 -29.87 -8.39 4.29
C THR A 51 -28.47 -8.93 3.99
N LEU A 52 -27.93 -9.80 4.85
CA LEU A 52 -26.63 -10.45 4.63
C LEU A 52 -26.60 -11.19 3.29
N VAL A 53 -27.64 -11.99 3.01
CA VAL A 53 -27.76 -12.74 1.75
C VAL A 53 -27.86 -11.80 0.55
N GLY A 54 -28.61 -10.68 0.71
CA GLY A 54 -28.72 -9.63 -0.30
C GLY A 54 -27.36 -9.05 -0.70
N GLN A 55 -26.53 -8.74 0.29
CA GLN A 55 -25.19 -8.20 0.08
C GLN A 55 -24.18 -9.23 -0.43
N ALA A 56 -24.33 -10.49 -0.04
CA ALA A 56 -23.41 -11.56 -0.43
C ALA A 56 -23.64 -12.05 -1.87
N PHE A 57 -24.90 -12.28 -2.27
CA PHE A 57 -25.25 -12.96 -3.52
C PHE A 57 -25.97 -12.07 -4.55
N GLY A 58 -26.38 -10.86 -4.18
CA GLY A 58 -27.15 -9.95 -5.05
C GLY A 58 -26.32 -8.91 -5.80
N GLY A 59 -26.98 -8.21 -6.72
CA GLY A 59 -26.40 -7.15 -7.54
C GLY A 59 -25.67 -7.66 -8.79
N ASP A 60 -25.14 -6.74 -9.59
CA ASP A 60 -24.46 -7.07 -10.86
C ASP A 60 -23.07 -7.71 -10.64
N ASN A 61 -22.45 -7.45 -9.48
CA ASN A 61 -21.17 -8.03 -9.08
C ASN A 61 -21.24 -8.55 -7.64
N PRO A 62 -21.90 -9.71 -7.41
CA PRO A 62 -22.07 -10.26 -6.07
C PRO A 62 -20.72 -10.70 -5.48
N ARG A 63 -20.58 -10.62 -4.15
CA ARG A 63 -19.36 -11.04 -3.45
C ARG A 63 -19.12 -12.54 -3.56
N ILE A 64 -20.18 -13.32 -3.49
CA ILE A 64 -20.15 -14.76 -3.74
C ILE A 64 -20.72 -15.02 -5.12
N LYS A 65 -19.85 -15.52 -6.02
CA LYS A 65 -20.23 -15.91 -7.38
C LYS A 65 -20.35 -17.43 -7.44
N ILE A 66 -21.58 -17.92 -7.59
CA ILE A 66 -21.84 -19.36 -7.68
C ILE A 66 -21.38 -19.95 -9.02
N ASN A 67 -21.27 -19.11 -10.05
CA ASN A 67 -20.83 -19.43 -11.41
C ASN A 67 -20.14 -18.21 -12.05
N LYS A 68 -19.91 -18.21 -13.37
CA LYS A 68 -19.15 -17.14 -14.05
C LYS A 68 -19.96 -15.88 -14.38
N LEU A 69 -21.29 -15.91 -14.26
CA LEU A 69 -22.19 -14.79 -14.59
C LEU A 69 -22.05 -14.27 -16.03
N GLN A 70 -21.60 -15.10 -16.97
CA GLN A 70 -21.38 -14.72 -18.37
C GLN A 70 -22.66 -14.82 -19.20
N THR A 71 -23.49 -15.82 -18.92
CA THR A 71 -24.76 -16.07 -19.63
C THR A 71 -25.97 -15.66 -18.80
N ASP A 72 -27.11 -15.42 -19.46
CA ASP A 72 -28.36 -15.12 -18.75
C ASP A 72 -28.82 -16.30 -17.89
N SER A 73 -28.55 -17.53 -18.33
CA SER A 73 -28.78 -18.74 -17.52
C SER A 73 -27.97 -18.72 -16.22
N GLU A 74 -26.69 -18.36 -16.27
CA GLU A 74 -25.83 -18.24 -15.09
C GLU A 74 -26.29 -17.12 -14.15
N LYS A 75 -26.71 -15.97 -14.70
CA LYS A 75 -27.28 -14.88 -13.91
C LYS A 75 -28.59 -15.28 -13.22
N ASN A 76 -29.46 -16.01 -13.92
CA ASN A 76 -30.69 -16.54 -13.36
C ASN A 76 -30.42 -17.56 -12.25
N GLU A 77 -29.40 -18.42 -12.41
CA GLU A 77 -28.99 -19.37 -11.37
C GLU A 77 -28.51 -18.63 -10.11
N GLN A 78 -27.65 -17.61 -10.27
CA GLN A 78 -27.18 -16.77 -9.15
C GLN A 78 -28.35 -16.13 -8.42
N LYS A 79 -29.28 -15.55 -9.17
CA LYS A 79 -30.49 -14.92 -8.61
C LYS A 79 -31.37 -15.95 -7.90
N GLY A 80 -31.53 -17.13 -8.47
CA GLY A 80 -32.28 -18.24 -7.88
C GLY A 80 -31.69 -18.69 -6.54
N ILE A 81 -30.37 -18.89 -6.47
CA ILE A 81 -29.70 -19.25 -5.20
C ILE A 81 -29.84 -18.15 -4.16
N GLN A 82 -29.69 -16.87 -4.54
CA GLN A 82 -29.95 -15.74 -3.65
C GLN A 82 -31.37 -15.83 -3.05
N ASP A 83 -32.38 -16.06 -3.88
CA ASP A 83 -33.78 -16.07 -3.44
C ASP A 83 -34.12 -17.31 -2.60
N ILE A 84 -33.53 -18.48 -2.92
CA ILE A 84 -33.64 -19.70 -2.10
C ILE A 84 -33.09 -19.46 -0.69
N ILE A 85 -31.88 -18.90 -0.58
CA ILE A 85 -31.25 -18.67 0.73
C ILE A 85 -32.06 -17.63 1.51
N ARG A 86 -32.53 -16.54 0.87
CA ARG A 86 -33.45 -15.58 1.53
C ARG A 86 -34.73 -16.26 2.00
N GLY A 87 -35.28 -17.17 1.19
CA GLY A 87 -36.43 -18.00 1.54
C GLY A 87 -36.20 -18.86 2.77
N LEU A 88 -35.01 -19.46 2.93
CA LEU A 88 -34.65 -20.21 4.15
C LEU A 88 -34.67 -19.32 5.40
N TYR A 89 -34.15 -18.10 5.32
CA TYR A 89 -34.24 -17.18 6.47
C TYR A 89 -35.70 -16.83 6.80
N ILE A 90 -36.50 -16.46 5.80
CA ILE A 90 -37.86 -15.97 6.00
C ILE A 90 -38.81 -17.09 6.44
N ALA A 91 -38.78 -18.24 5.75
CA ALA A 91 -39.77 -19.30 5.92
C ALA A 91 -39.33 -20.41 6.88
N ILE A 92 -38.03 -20.62 7.04
CA ILE A 92 -37.50 -21.71 7.89
C ILE A 92 -36.95 -21.17 9.21
N ARG A 93 -35.98 -20.27 9.16
CA ARG A 93 -35.30 -19.79 10.38
C ARG A 93 -36.20 -18.89 11.22
N ASN A 94 -36.75 -17.81 10.66
CA ASN A 94 -37.44 -16.79 11.44
C ASN A 94 -38.61 -17.35 12.27
N PRO A 95 -39.51 -18.21 11.73
CA PRO A 95 -40.58 -18.80 12.54
C PRO A 95 -40.04 -19.64 13.71
N ARG A 96 -38.95 -20.39 13.49
CA ARG A 96 -38.32 -21.23 14.53
C ARG A 96 -37.59 -20.42 15.59
N SER A 97 -37.13 -19.21 15.27
CA SER A 97 -36.47 -18.30 16.22
C SER A 97 -37.45 -17.47 17.04
N HIS A 98 -38.68 -17.25 16.56
CA HIS A 98 -39.65 -16.37 17.21
C HIS A 98 -40.84 -17.09 17.84
N ASP A 99 -41.21 -18.28 17.32
CA ASP A 99 -42.37 -19.05 17.78
C ASP A 99 -41.99 -20.46 18.26
N LYS A 100 -42.91 -21.11 18.98
CA LYS A 100 -42.76 -22.52 19.36
C LYS A 100 -42.97 -23.41 18.13
N TYR A 101 -41.94 -24.14 17.75
CA TYR A 101 -41.93 -25.04 16.61
C TYR A 101 -41.60 -26.47 17.05
N ASN A 102 -42.34 -27.46 16.56
CA ASN A 102 -42.09 -28.87 16.85
C ASN A 102 -41.89 -29.65 15.55
N ASP A 103 -40.66 -29.64 15.02
CA ASP A 103 -40.31 -30.38 13.82
C ASP A 103 -40.20 -31.88 14.09
N SER A 104 -40.65 -32.69 13.13
CA SER A 104 -40.34 -34.12 13.13
C SER A 104 -38.92 -34.36 12.62
N LYS A 105 -38.32 -35.49 13.03
CA LYS A 105 -37.01 -35.94 12.52
C LYS A 105 -36.93 -35.86 10.99
N LYS A 106 -37.96 -36.33 10.28
CA LYS A 106 -38.01 -36.34 8.81
C LYS A 106 -37.90 -34.93 8.21
N VAL A 107 -38.55 -33.95 8.84
CA VAL A 107 -38.50 -32.55 8.40
C VAL A 107 -37.10 -31.97 8.64
N ALA A 108 -36.53 -32.20 9.82
CA ALA A 108 -35.16 -31.77 10.12
C ALA A 108 -34.14 -32.39 9.17
N ASP A 109 -34.19 -33.70 8.94
CA ASP A 109 -33.32 -34.39 7.98
C ASP A 109 -33.36 -33.68 6.62
N THR A 110 -34.58 -33.44 6.10
CA THR A 110 -34.78 -32.83 4.78
C THR A 110 -34.16 -31.42 4.70
N ILE A 111 -34.41 -30.58 5.71
CA ILE A 111 -33.92 -29.20 5.72
C ILE A 111 -32.40 -29.16 5.89
N ILE A 112 -31.85 -29.97 6.80
CA ILE A 112 -30.42 -30.01 7.08
C ILE A 112 -29.65 -30.50 5.85
N PHE A 113 -30.12 -31.54 5.15
CA PHE A 113 -29.49 -31.97 3.90
C PHE A 113 -29.57 -30.92 2.79
N PHE A 114 -30.64 -30.15 2.73
CA PHE A 114 -30.73 -29.05 1.77
C PHE A 114 -29.76 -27.90 2.11
N ILE A 115 -29.59 -27.58 3.38
CA ILE A 115 -28.58 -26.61 3.84
C ILE A 115 -27.17 -27.13 3.53
N ASP A 116 -26.88 -28.40 3.78
CA ASP A 116 -25.60 -29.03 3.40
C ASP A 116 -25.30 -28.93 1.90
N TYR A 117 -26.31 -29.14 1.04
CA TYR A 117 -26.16 -28.92 -0.41
C TYR A 117 -25.78 -27.47 -0.73
N LEU A 118 -26.44 -26.48 -0.10
CA LEU A 118 -26.13 -25.07 -0.30
C LEU A 118 -24.74 -24.71 0.23
N LEU A 119 -24.33 -25.27 1.38
CA LEU A 119 -22.99 -25.10 1.92
C LEU A 119 -21.93 -25.61 0.96
N LYS A 120 -22.11 -26.81 0.39
CA LYS A 120 -21.20 -27.38 -0.63
C LYS A 120 -21.13 -26.53 -1.90
N LEU A 121 -22.23 -25.86 -2.26
CA LEU A 121 -22.27 -24.93 -3.39
C LEU A 121 -21.54 -23.62 -3.07
N ILE A 122 -21.72 -23.07 -1.88
CA ILE A 122 -21.00 -21.88 -1.39
C ILE A 122 -19.51 -22.16 -1.21
N ASP A 123 -19.13 -23.35 -0.78
CA ASP A 123 -17.73 -23.72 -0.63
C ASP A 123 -17.00 -23.69 -2.00
N LYS A 124 -17.63 -24.28 -3.02
CA LYS A 124 -17.14 -24.26 -4.41
C LYS A 124 -17.25 -22.91 -5.12
N SER A 125 -17.98 -21.96 -4.55
CA SER A 125 -18.15 -20.63 -5.14
C SER A 125 -16.87 -19.81 -5.06
N LYS A 126 -16.63 -18.97 -6.07
CA LYS A 126 -15.50 -18.03 -6.07
C LYS A 126 -15.89 -16.75 -5.35
N LEU A 127 -14.97 -16.21 -4.57
CA LEU A 127 -15.10 -14.84 -4.12
C LEU A 127 -14.91 -13.89 -5.30
N SER A 128 -15.63 -12.78 -5.30
CA SER A 128 -15.46 -11.72 -6.30
C SER A 128 -14.05 -11.13 -6.28
N PHE A 129 -13.35 -11.28 -5.16
CA PHE A 129 -11.99 -10.83 -4.94
C PHE A 129 -11.22 -11.88 -4.13
N GLU A 130 -10.10 -12.34 -4.68
CA GLU A 130 -9.12 -13.17 -3.98
C GLU A 130 -7.78 -12.45 -4.05
N GLU A 131 -7.17 -12.21 -2.89
CA GLU A 131 -5.90 -11.48 -2.77
C GLU A 131 -4.81 -12.07 -3.66
N LYS A 132 -4.62 -13.39 -3.65
CA LYS A 132 -3.59 -14.06 -4.47
C LYS A 132 -3.79 -13.85 -5.96
N ASP A 133 -5.04 -13.83 -6.42
CA ASP A 133 -5.36 -13.61 -7.83
C ASP A 133 -5.22 -12.14 -8.21
N PHE A 134 -5.58 -11.22 -7.30
CA PHE A 134 -5.41 -9.79 -7.51
C PHE A 134 -3.93 -9.40 -7.57
N LEU A 135 -3.10 -9.90 -6.64
CA LEU A 135 -1.67 -9.58 -6.58
C LEU A 135 -0.95 -10.00 -7.88
N LYS A 136 -1.38 -11.04 -8.59
CA LYS A 136 -0.83 -11.38 -9.92
C LYS A 136 -0.86 -10.22 -10.91
N LYS A 137 -1.86 -9.31 -10.81
CA LYS A 137 -1.95 -8.11 -11.64
C LYS A 137 -0.90 -7.07 -11.25
N VAL A 138 -0.66 -6.91 -9.96
CA VAL A 138 0.32 -5.94 -9.40
C VAL A 138 1.75 -6.40 -9.68
N TYR A 139 2.02 -7.70 -9.52
CA TYR A 139 3.31 -8.33 -9.79
C TYR A 139 3.51 -8.71 -11.27
N ASP A 140 2.64 -8.26 -12.17
CA ASP A 140 2.75 -8.56 -13.60
C ASP A 140 3.97 -7.85 -14.22
N LYS A 141 4.73 -8.58 -15.05
CA LYS A 141 5.93 -8.04 -15.72
C LYS A 141 5.62 -6.93 -16.74
N HIS A 142 4.39 -6.85 -17.22
CA HIS A 142 3.90 -5.82 -18.15
C HIS A 142 2.91 -4.86 -17.47
N PHE A 143 3.02 -4.69 -16.15
CA PHE A 143 2.24 -3.71 -15.39
C PHE A 143 2.31 -2.32 -16.03
N VAL A 144 1.16 -1.64 -16.12
CA VAL A 144 1.06 -0.31 -16.71
C VAL A 144 1.33 0.76 -15.65
N LYS A 145 2.50 1.40 -15.73
CA LYS A 145 2.94 2.48 -14.82
C LYS A 145 2.23 3.80 -15.11
N SER A 146 0.93 3.86 -14.82
CA SER A 146 0.12 5.08 -14.97
C SER A 146 -0.86 5.23 -13.82
N LYS A 147 -1.11 6.48 -13.43
CA LYS A 147 -2.05 6.80 -12.34
C LYS A 147 -3.45 6.23 -12.61
N GLU A 148 -3.95 6.37 -13.84
CA GLU A 148 -5.27 5.87 -14.24
C GLU A 148 -5.39 4.35 -14.06
N TYR A 149 -4.40 3.58 -14.51
CA TYR A 149 -4.40 2.13 -14.35
C TYR A 149 -4.37 1.70 -12.88
N CYS A 150 -3.51 2.32 -12.08
CA CYS A 150 -3.40 2.03 -10.65
C CYS A 150 -4.71 2.33 -9.91
N ASP A 151 -5.35 3.46 -10.19
CA ASP A 151 -6.63 3.84 -9.56
C ASP A 151 -7.77 2.88 -9.93
N LEU A 152 -7.77 2.35 -11.16
CA LEU A 152 -8.71 1.32 -11.57
C LEU A 152 -8.48 0.00 -10.83
N LEU A 153 -7.22 -0.44 -10.66
CA LEU A 153 -6.90 -1.62 -9.86
C LEU A 153 -7.33 -1.47 -8.39
N VAL A 154 -7.09 -0.31 -7.78
CA VAL A 154 -7.51 -0.03 -6.39
C VAL A 154 -9.03 -0.08 -6.22
N LYS A 155 -9.81 0.27 -7.26
CA LYS A 155 -11.28 0.17 -7.25
C LYS A 155 -11.78 -1.29 -7.28
N GLU A 156 -10.98 -2.24 -7.76
CA GLU A 156 -11.35 -3.65 -7.71
C GLU A 156 -11.26 -4.24 -6.29
N ILE A 157 -10.46 -3.62 -5.41
CA ILE A 157 -10.21 -4.10 -4.05
C ILE A 157 -11.36 -3.65 -3.14
N PRO A 158 -12.04 -4.57 -2.44
CA PRO A 158 -13.00 -4.21 -1.40
C PRO A 158 -12.32 -3.31 -0.36
N LYS A 159 -12.95 -2.20 0.04
CA LYS A 159 -12.35 -1.19 0.95
C LYS A 159 -11.63 -1.81 2.16
N ARG A 160 -12.31 -2.71 2.89
CA ARG A 160 -11.79 -3.41 4.08
C ARG A 160 -10.57 -4.31 3.84
N GLN A 161 -10.26 -4.64 2.58
CA GLN A 161 -9.12 -5.49 2.22
C GLN A 161 -7.92 -4.68 1.71
N ARG A 162 -8.07 -3.37 1.47
CA ARG A 162 -6.99 -2.53 0.92
C ARG A 162 -5.76 -2.52 1.82
N ILE A 163 -5.96 -2.40 3.13
CA ILE A 163 -4.86 -2.47 4.09
C ILE A 163 -4.12 -3.81 4.04
N ASN A 164 -4.84 -4.94 3.91
CA ASN A 164 -4.21 -6.25 3.81
C ASN A 164 -3.36 -6.36 2.52
N ILE A 165 -3.87 -5.86 1.39
CA ILE A 165 -3.10 -5.79 0.14
C ILE A 165 -1.84 -4.93 0.31
N ALA A 166 -1.95 -3.76 0.95
CA ALA A 166 -0.81 -2.88 1.21
C ALA A 166 0.26 -3.58 2.07
N ILE A 167 -0.16 -4.24 3.16
CA ILE A 167 0.73 -4.99 4.05
C ILE A 167 1.40 -6.15 3.29
N SER A 168 0.64 -6.92 2.51
CA SER A 168 1.20 -8.02 1.72
C SER A 168 2.23 -7.53 0.70
N ILE A 169 2.01 -6.37 0.08
CA ILE A 169 3.01 -5.78 -0.82
C ILE A 169 4.28 -5.38 -0.06
N VAL A 170 4.17 -4.80 1.13
CA VAL A 170 5.34 -4.47 1.95
C VAL A 170 6.14 -5.74 2.29
N LEU A 171 5.46 -6.80 2.71
CA LEU A 171 6.12 -8.05 3.13
C LEU A 171 6.70 -8.86 1.97
N ASP A 172 6.06 -8.82 0.79
CA ASP A 172 6.46 -9.58 -0.41
C ASP A 172 7.15 -8.72 -1.48
N ARG A 173 7.62 -7.51 -1.12
CA ARG A 173 8.18 -6.51 -2.04
C ARG A 173 9.35 -7.02 -2.88
N ASP A 174 10.10 -7.97 -2.36
CA ASP A 174 11.26 -8.59 -3.01
C ASP A 174 10.87 -9.48 -4.21
N LYS A 175 9.60 -9.87 -4.32
CA LYS A 175 9.08 -10.72 -5.40
C LYS A 175 8.64 -9.92 -6.64
N GLY A 176 8.64 -8.59 -6.58
CA GLY A 176 8.09 -7.72 -7.63
C GLY A 176 9.07 -6.72 -8.20
N ASP A 177 8.69 -6.14 -9.35
CA ASP A 177 9.38 -4.97 -9.88
C ASP A 177 9.07 -3.76 -8.98
N ILE A 178 10.12 -3.19 -8.40
CA ILE A 178 9.99 -2.15 -7.37
C ILE A 178 9.23 -0.92 -7.86
N TYR A 179 9.35 -0.59 -9.15
CA TYR A 179 8.66 0.54 -9.75
C TYR A 179 7.18 0.25 -9.96
N ASN A 180 6.81 -0.97 -10.38
CA ASN A 180 5.41 -1.40 -10.43
C ASN A 180 4.75 -1.27 -9.05
N LEU A 181 5.44 -1.79 -8.02
CA LEU A 181 4.95 -1.74 -6.64
C LEU A 181 4.79 -0.30 -6.16
N SER A 182 5.77 0.57 -6.41
CA SER A 182 5.72 1.99 -6.05
C SER A 182 4.53 2.72 -6.69
N TRP A 183 4.31 2.58 -8.00
CA TRP A 183 3.17 3.18 -8.71
C TRP A 183 1.82 2.75 -8.13
N PHE A 184 1.67 1.45 -7.89
CA PHE A 184 0.44 0.91 -7.33
C PHE A 184 0.24 1.36 -5.88
N MET A 185 1.30 1.30 -5.05
CA MET A 185 1.24 1.65 -3.63
C MET A 185 0.94 3.13 -3.40
N HIS A 186 1.44 4.04 -4.24
CA HIS A 186 1.05 5.44 -4.17
C HIS A 186 -0.47 5.62 -4.31
N SER A 187 -1.07 4.95 -5.30
CA SER A 187 -2.53 5.03 -5.52
C SER A 187 -3.33 4.31 -4.44
N LEU A 188 -2.80 3.20 -3.91
CA LEU A 188 -3.44 2.47 -2.83
C LEU A 188 -3.44 3.27 -1.52
N GLN A 189 -2.32 3.92 -1.16
CA GLN A 189 -2.18 4.73 0.06
C GLN A 189 -3.15 5.91 0.09
N GLU A 190 -3.36 6.60 -1.04
CA GLU A 190 -4.36 7.68 -1.16
C GLU A 190 -5.81 7.20 -0.92
N ASN A 191 -6.03 5.88 -0.93
CA ASN A 191 -7.32 5.22 -0.83
C ASN A 191 -7.49 4.44 0.49
N LEU A 192 -6.57 4.61 1.45
CA LEU A 192 -6.65 4.06 2.80
C LEU A 192 -7.20 5.10 3.79
N GLU A 193 -7.91 4.62 4.81
CA GLU A 193 -8.33 5.43 5.94
C GLU A 193 -7.14 5.74 6.88
N GLU A 194 -7.22 6.80 7.68
CA GLU A 194 -6.10 7.26 8.52
C GLU A 194 -5.59 6.19 9.49
N ASP A 195 -6.50 5.40 10.07
CA ASP A 195 -6.16 4.29 10.96
C ASP A 195 -5.61 3.06 10.22
N GLU A 196 -5.91 2.92 8.93
CA GLU A 196 -5.29 1.91 8.06
C GLU A 196 -3.85 2.34 7.72
N ILE A 197 -3.63 3.62 7.41
CA ILE A 197 -2.28 4.18 7.24
C ILE A 197 -1.45 3.96 8.52
N ASP A 198 -1.99 4.25 9.70
CA ASP A 198 -1.28 4.01 10.97
C ASP A 198 -0.87 2.54 11.15
N ARG A 199 -1.75 1.60 10.75
CA ARG A 199 -1.43 0.17 10.78
C ARG A 199 -0.34 -0.22 9.79
N LEU A 200 -0.39 0.30 8.56
CA LEU A 200 0.63 0.07 7.55
C LEU A 200 2.00 0.54 8.04
N TYR A 201 2.08 1.74 8.61
CA TYR A 201 3.34 2.33 9.05
C TYR A 201 3.91 1.66 10.31
N LYS A 202 3.10 0.97 11.13
CA LYS A 202 3.61 0.06 12.17
C LYS A 202 4.34 -1.15 11.57
N VAL A 203 3.80 -1.73 10.50
CA VAL A 203 4.48 -2.85 9.80
C VAL A 203 5.78 -2.36 9.15
N ILE A 204 5.73 -1.23 8.44
CA ILE A 204 6.92 -0.61 7.84
C ILE A 204 8.00 -0.32 8.90
N SER A 205 7.60 0.17 10.07
CA SER A 205 8.53 0.44 11.17
C SER A 205 9.26 -0.82 11.63
N GLN A 206 8.54 -1.94 11.76
CA GLN A 206 9.14 -3.23 12.10
C GLN A 206 10.13 -3.70 11.02
N GLU A 207 9.72 -3.65 9.75
CA GLU A 207 10.59 -4.01 8.62
C GLU A 207 11.88 -3.17 8.59
N LEU A 208 11.78 -1.85 8.78
CA LEU A 208 12.94 -0.96 8.83
C LEU A 208 13.84 -1.17 10.05
N ILE A 209 13.31 -1.62 11.19
CA ILE A 209 14.11 -1.94 12.37
C ILE A 209 15.00 -3.16 12.12
N TYR A 210 14.43 -4.21 11.53
CA TYR A 210 15.11 -5.47 11.30
C TYR A 210 15.86 -5.54 9.97
N ALA A 211 15.67 -4.56 9.08
CA ALA A 211 16.33 -4.51 7.79
C ALA A 211 17.85 -4.57 7.94
N SER A 212 18.47 -5.60 7.35
CA SER A 212 19.90 -5.91 7.51
C SER A 212 20.71 -5.64 6.24
N SER A 213 20.04 -5.42 5.12
CA SER A 213 20.66 -5.16 3.82
C SER A 213 20.24 -3.82 3.22
N HIS A 214 21.09 -3.28 2.34
CA HIS A 214 20.78 -2.10 1.53
C HIS A 214 19.47 -2.30 0.74
N ILE A 215 19.27 -3.47 0.15
CA ILE A 215 18.12 -3.77 -0.70
C ILE A 215 16.82 -3.73 0.13
N GLU A 216 16.84 -4.28 1.33
CA GLU A 216 15.67 -4.25 2.22
C GLU A 216 15.24 -2.82 2.57
N ILE A 217 16.20 -1.91 2.76
CA ILE A 217 15.92 -0.51 3.11
C ILE A 217 15.48 0.28 1.88
N SER A 218 16.26 0.23 0.79
CA SER A 218 15.99 0.99 -0.44
C SER A 218 14.64 0.62 -1.07
N THR A 219 14.26 -0.66 -1.05
CA THR A 219 12.94 -1.09 -1.53
C THR A 219 11.79 -0.50 -0.72
N ILE A 220 11.94 -0.40 0.61
CA ILE A 220 10.95 0.25 1.45
C ILE A 220 10.88 1.75 1.09
N LEU A 221 12.02 2.46 1.11
CA LEU A 221 12.11 3.88 0.73
C LEU A 221 11.47 4.18 -0.63
N LYS A 222 11.58 3.26 -1.61
CA LYS A 222 10.99 3.45 -2.94
C LYS A 222 9.48 3.24 -3.00
N ILE A 223 8.92 2.35 -2.19
CA ILE A 223 7.50 1.95 -2.29
C ILE A 223 6.59 2.89 -1.51
N PHE A 224 7.03 3.38 -0.35
CA PHE A 224 6.16 4.20 0.52
C PHE A 224 6.30 5.68 0.21
N ASP A 225 5.24 6.45 0.48
CA ASP A 225 5.24 7.90 0.24
C ASP A 225 6.01 8.63 1.36
N PRO A 226 7.06 9.42 1.04
CA PRO A 226 7.86 10.14 2.02
C PRO A 226 7.05 11.04 2.95
N LYS A 227 5.89 11.54 2.51
CA LYS A 227 5.02 12.42 3.32
C LYS A 227 4.57 11.80 4.64
N TYR A 228 4.55 10.48 4.72
CA TYR A 228 4.18 9.74 5.92
C TYR A 228 5.40 9.30 6.74
N TRP A 229 6.61 9.75 6.44
CA TRP A 229 7.81 9.41 7.22
C TRP A 229 7.60 9.68 8.72
N TYR A 230 6.88 10.76 9.07
CA TYR A 230 6.54 11.08 10.47
C TYR A 230 5.76 9.98 11.22
N LYS A 231 5.05 9.10 10.49
CA LYS A 231 4.32 7.94 11.05
C LYS A 231 5.21 6.72 11.30
N VAL A 232 6.42 6.69 10.74
CA VAL A 232 7.42 5.67 11.07
C VAL A 232 7.88 5.89 12.52
N ASP A 233 7.96 4.79 13.28
CA ASP A 233 8.39 4.80 14.67
C ASP A 233 9.72 5.54 14.82
N LYS A 234 9.83 6.39 15.84
CA LYS A 234 10.99 7.27 16.04
C LYS A 234 12.32 6.51 16.06
N VAL A 235 12.34 5.32 16.65
CA VAL A 235 13.54 4.46 16.71
C VAL A 235 13.95 4.00 15.30
N ALA A 236 12.98 3.57 14.49
CA ALA A 236 13.22 3.16 13.11
C ALA A 236 13.74 4.33 12.27
N ARG A 237 13.10 5.51 12.38
CA ARG A 237 13.55 6.72 11.67
C ARG A 237 14.99 7.10 12.00
N LEU A 238 15.32 7.22 13.29
CA LEU A 238 16.68 7.57 13.71
C LEU A 238 17.72 6.57 13.19
N ARG A 239 17.39 5.28 13.18
CA ARG A 239 18.24 4.24 12.62
C ARG A 239 18.46 4.45 11.11
N ILE A 240 17.39 4.59 10.35
CA ILE A 240 17.48 4.70 8.88
C ILE A 240 18.15 6.01 8.46
N GLU A 241 17.80 7.13 9.08
CA GLU A 241 18.46 8.43 8.83
C GLU A 241 19.95 8.36 9.18
N ASN A 242 20.34 7.67 10.25
CA ASN A 242 21.76 7.48 10.56
C ASN A 242 22.48 6.59 9.53
N LEU A 243 21.84 5.52 9.05
CA LEU A 243 22.40 4.66 8.00
C LEU A 243 22.59 5.44 6.70
N LEU A 244 21.58 6.20 6.28
CA LEU A 244 21.64 7.07 5.10
C LEU A 244 22.73 8.13 5.25
N TYR A 245 22.86 8.73 6.43
CA TYR A 245 23.87 9.75 6.71
C TYR A 245 25.30 9.19 6.56
N GLU A 246 25.59 8.03 7.17
CA GLU A 246 26.90 7.40 7.01
C GLU A 246 27.13 6.88 5.59
N ASP A 247 26.08 6.47 4.87
CA ASP A 247 26.18 6.05 3.47
C ASP A 247 26.53 7.23 2.55
N ILE A 248 25.88 8.40 2.70
CA ILE A 248 26.27 9.64 1.99
C ILE A 248 27.70 10.03 2.33
N LYS A 249 28.07 9.98 3.62
CA LYS A 249 29.39 10.39 4.09
C LYS A 249 30.51 9.61 3.39
N ASN A 250 30.34 8.30 3.23
CA ASN A 250 31.31 7.45 2.52
C ASN A 250 31.10 7.44 0.99
N GLY A 251 30.05 8.11 0.49
CA GLY A 251 29.65 8.07 -0.90
C GLY A 251 30.71 8.57 -1.88
N LYS A 252 30.89 7.84 -2.98
CA LYS A 252 31.88 8.08 -4.03
C LYS A 252 31.31 7.71 -5.38
N TYR A 253 31.54 8.56 -6.36
CA TYR A 253 31.09 8.36 -7.74
C TYR A 253 32.26 8.54 -8.69
N ASN A 254 32.45 7.56 -9.58
CA ASN A 254 33.39 7.66 -10.67
C ASN A 254 32.67 8.20 -11.91
N LYS A 255 32.98 9.44 -12.27
CA LYS A 255 32.44 10.11 -13.46
C LYS A 255 32.87 9.47 -14.77
N GLU A 256 34.09 8.95 -14.85
CA GLU A 256 34.63 8.36 -16.08
C GLU A 256 33.90 7.05 -16.44
N ASP A 257 33.60 6.25 -15.42
CA ASP A 257 32.90 4.97 -15.55
C ASP A 257 31.38 5.10 -15.41
N ASN A 258 30.87 6.31 -15.13
CA ASN A 258 29.48 6.59 -14.82
C ASN A 258 28.90 5.63 -13.77
N CYS A 259 29.60 5.44 -12.65
CA CYS A 259 29.22 4.45 -11.64
C CYS A 259 29.38 4.94 -10.20
N CYS A 260 28.39 4.60 -9.37
CA CYS A 260 28.45 4.78 -7.92
C CYS A 260 29.37 3.68 -7.34
N ILE A 261 30.45 4.08 -6.69
CA ILE A 261 31.43 3.17 -6.08
C ILE A 261 31.01 2.84 -4.65
N GLU A 262 30.63 3.86 -3.88
CA GLU A 262 30.13 3.77 -2.50
C GLU A 262 28.96 4.75 -2.33
N GLY A 263 28.10 4.52 -1.33
CA GLY A 263 26.95 5.40 -1.06
C GLY A 263 25.67 5.06 -1.83
N ALA A 264 25.56 3.85 -2.37
CA ALA A 264 24.41 3.49 -3.22
C ALA A 264 23.07 3.47 -2.48
N LEU A 265 23.01 3.46 -1.13
CA LEU A 265 21.73 3.43 -0.39
C LEU A 265 21.06 4.78 -0.46
N ALA A 266 21.84 5.82 -0.21
CA ALA A 266 21.32 7.16 -0.15
C ALA A 266 20.83 7.66 -1.51
N THR A 267 21.31 7.12 -2.64
CA THR A 267 20.83 7.53 -3.97
C THR A 267 19.37 7.18 -4.25
N TRP A 268 18.68 6.49 -3.33
CA TRP A 268 17.26 6.15 -3.43
C TRP A 268 16.34 7.18 -2.76
N ILE A 269 16.89 8.15 -2.03
CA ILE A 269 16.13 9.25 -1.45
C ILE A 269 16.01 10.40 -2.46
N ASP A 270 14.97 11.21 -2.33
CA ASP A 270 14.72 12.38 -3.16
C ASP A 270 14.39 13.61 -2.29
N ASN A 271 14.04 14.72 -2.94
CA ASN A 271 13.71 15.98 -2.26
C ASN A 271 12.54 15.83 -1.27
N GLU A 272 11.56 14.96 -1.56
CA GLU A 272 10.45 14.71 -0.65
C GLU A 272 10.91 13.99 0.61
N HIS A 273 11.86 13.06 0.53
CA HIS A 273 12.45 12.46 1.72
C HIS A 273 13.12 13.49 2.62
N PHE A 274 13.92 14.38 2.04
CA PHE A 274 14.60 15.43 2.79
C PHE A 274 13.64 16.41 3.48
N ASN A 275 12.45 16.65 2.94
CA ASN A 275 11.40 17.46 3.61
C ASN A 275 10.96 16.87 4.95
N HIS A 276 11.16 15.57 5.17
CA HIS A 276 10.66 14.86 6.35
C HIS A 276 11.75 14.31 7.26
N PHE A 277 13.01 14.33 6.83
CA PHE A 277 14.14 13.93 7.68
C PHE A 277 14.39 14.92 8.81
N SER A 278 14.99 14.43 9.89
CA SER A 278 15.39 15.29 10.99
C SER A 278 16.66 16.05 10.68
N ASP A 279 16.76 17.28 11.21
CA ASP A 279 17.98 18.10 11.19
C ASP A 279 18.52 18.36 9.76
N THR A 280 17.76 19.13 8.98
CA THR A 280 18.13 19.54 7.60
C THR A 280 19.48 20.26 7.51
N GLU A 281 19.87 21.01 8.54
CA GLU A 281 21.19 21.65 8.61
C GLU A 281 22.32 20.62 8.62
N LYS A 282 22.19 19.53 9.39
CA LYS A 282 23.18 18.45 9.42
C LYS A 282 23.37 17.81 8.04
N TRP A 283 22.30 17.58 7.29
CA TRP A 283 22.38 17.04 5.91
C TRP A 283 23.06 18.03 4.97
N SER A 284 22.66 19.30 5.02
CA SER A 284 23.29 20.35 4.21
C SER A 284 24.79 20.46 4.49
N ARG A 285 25.19 20.43 5.75
CA ARG A 285 26.61 20.48 6.14
C ARG A 285 27.38 19.29 5.59
N LEU A 286 26.87 18.06 5.74
CA LEU A 286 27.53 16.86 5.24
C LEU A 286 27.79 16.94 3.72
N LEU A 287 26.79 17.33 2.94
CA LEU A 287 26.90 17.42 1.49
C LEU A 287 27.92 18.50 1.07
N VAL A 288 27.96 19.64 1.78
CA VAL A 288 28.96 20.69 1.54
C VAL A 288 30.37 20.22 1.92
N GLU A 289 30.53 19.52 3.05
CA GLU A 289 31.83 18.95 3.46
C GLU A 289 32.39 18.04 2.36
N LYS A 290 31.54 17.23 1.71
CA LYS A 290 31.95 16.39 0.57
C LYS A 290 32.28 17.19 -0.68
N LEU A 291 31.55 18.27 -0.98
CA LEU A 291 31.89 19.19 -2.08
C LEU A 291 33.22 19.91 -1.86
N GLU A 292 33.60 20.16 -0.60
CA GLU A 292 34.86 20.77 -0.19
C GLU A 292 36.01 19.76 0.01
N SER A 293 35.75 18.44 -0.12
CA SER A 293 36.76 17.37 0.03
C SER A 293 37.95 17.54 -0.92
N ASP A 294 39.11 16.96 -0.63
CA ASP A 294 40.21 16.89 -1.61
C ASP A 294 40.01 15.74 -2.62
N GLU A 295 39.10 14.81 -2.33
CA GLU A 295 38.84 13.64 -3.18
C GLU A 295 37.81 13.96 -4.28
N ALA A 296 38.23 13.91 -5.55
CA ALA A 296 37.37 14.23 -6.69
C ALA A 296 36.10 13.37 -6.75
N MET A 297 36.19 12.08 -6.42
CA MET A 297 35.05 11.15 -6.47
C MET A 297 33.96 11.49 -5.43
N GLU A 298 34.33 12.10 -4.30
CA GLU A 298 33.36 12.54 -3.30
C GLU A 298 32.60 13.80 -3.75
N LYS A 299 33.29 14.71 -4.43
CA LYS A 299 32.65 15.89 -5.05
C LYS A 299 31.65 15.45 -6.10
N GLU A 300 32.10 14.63 -7.05
CA GLU A 300 31.25 14.18 -8.15
C GLU A 300 30.06 13.36 -7.65
N TYR A 301 30.19 12.65 -6.53
CA TYR A 301 29.06 11.96 -5.88
C TYR A 301 27.95 12.91 -5.45
N VAL A 302 28.30 14.04 -4.79
CA VAL A 302 27.28 15.04 -4.41
C VAL A 302 26.69 15.71 -5.64
N LYS A 303 27.53 16.06 -6.63
CA LYS A 303 27.06 16.71 -7.86
C LYS A 303 26.06 15.84 -8.64
N GLU A 304 26.33 14.54 -8.72
CA GLU A 304 25.49 13.61 -9.47
C GLU A 304 24.16 13.31 -8.76
N TYR A 305 24.20 13.07 -7.44
CA TYR A 305 23.04 12.50 -6.74
C TYR A 305 22.32 13.47 -5.79
N PHE A 306 22.97 14.52 -5.32
CA PHE A 306 22.48 15.29 -4.17
C PHE A 306 22.54 16.81 -4.35
N TRP A 307 23.00 17.32 -5.48
CA TRP A 307 23.04 18.77 -5.72
C TRP A 307 21.64 19.36 -5.65
N ASP A 308 20.69 18.81 -6.41
CA ASP A 308 19.30 19.27 -6.41
C ASP A 308 18.67 19.20 -5.01
N SER A 309 18.94 18.13 -4.26
CA SER A 309 18.46 17.99 -2.88
C SER A 309 19.12 18.97 -1.91
N LEU A 310 20.42 19.24 -2.07
CA LEU A 310 21.16 20.23 -1.27
C LEU A 310 20.59 21.63 -1.47
N VAL A 311 20.30 22.00 -2.71
CA VAL A 311 19.69 23.29 -3.04
C VAL A 311 18.25 23.34 -2.52
N HIS A 312 17.47 22.29 -2.72
CA HIS A 312 16.08 22.17 -2.26
C HIS A 312 15.93 22.43 -0.75
N ILE A 313 16.73 21.77 0.09
CA ILE A 313 16.67 21.97 1.56
C ILE A 313 17.18 23.33 2.01
N ASN A 314 17.90 24.07 1.15
CA ASN A 314 18.47 25.39 1.44
C ASN A 314 17.75 26.54 0.73
N ARG A 315 16.66 26.27 0.02
CA ARG A 315 15.96 27.27 -0.79
C ARG A 315 15.48 28.45 0.04
N ASN A 316 14.72 28.15 1.11
CA ASN A 316 14.09 29.15 1.96
C ASN A 316 14.97 29.56 3.16
N GLU A 317 15.65 28.60 3.76
CA GLU A 317 16.61 28.82 4.86
C GLU A 317 17.99 28.35 4.41
N LEU A 318 18.77 29.27 3.85
CA LEU A 318 20.11 28.96 3.36
C LEU A 318 21.09 28.84 4.54
N TYR A 319 21.52 27.61 4.83
CA TYR A 319 22.47 27.32 5.89
C TYR A 319 23.87 27.87 5.59
N TYR A 320 24.62 28.17 6.66
CA TYR A 320 25.93 28.83 6.58
C TYR A 320 26.94 28.07 5.70
N SER A 321 26.97 26.74 5.78
CA SER A 321 27.90 25.91 5.00
C SER A 321 27.73 26.12 3.50
N LEU A 322 26.50 25.97 2.99
CA LEU A 322 26.23 26.14 1.56
C LEU A 322 26.40 27.60 1.13
N LYS A 323 25.97 28.55 1.97
CA LYS A 323 26.13 29.97 1.72
C LYS A 323 27.60 30.34 1.48
N GLU A 324 28.50 29.88 2.33
CA GLU A 324 29.92 30.18 2.19
C GLU A 324 30.57 29.41 1.04
N TYR A 325 30.15 28.17 0.79
CA TYR A 325 30.59 27.41 -0.39
C TYR A 325 30.27 28.16 -1.70
N ILE A 326 29.01 28.61 -1.85
CA ILE A 326 28.57 29.37 -3.04
C ILE A 326 29.32 30.70 -3.15
N ARG A 327 29.46 31.46 -2.06
CA ARG A 327 30.21 32.74 -2.07
C ARG A 327 31.65 32.58 -2.50
N LYS A 328 32.34 31.56 -1.98
CA LYS A 328 33.71 31.26 -2.39
C LYS A 328 33.76 30.94 -3.88
N GLY A 329 32.88 30.06 -4.36
CA GLY A 329 32.79 29.68 -5.78
C GLY A 329 32.53 30.86 -6.70
N LEU A 330 31.56 31.73 -6.37
CA LEU A 330 31.29 32.96 -7.12
C LEU A 330 32.48 33.94 -7.08
N LYS A 331 33.24 34.02 -6.00
CA LYS A 331 34.44 34.89 -5.94
C LYS A 331 35.63 34.31 -6.71
N SER A 332 35.81 33.00 -6.68
CA SER A 332 36.89 32.29 -7.37
C SER A 332 36.58 31.96 -8.84
N LYS A 333 35.37 32.27 -9.31
CA LYS A 333 34.86 31.92 -10.64
C LYS A 333 34.82 30.41 -10.89
N ASP A 334 34.39 29.65 -9.90
CA ASP A 334 34.15 28.21 -10.04
C ASP A 334 32.98 27.96 -11.01
N GLU A 335 33.26 27.30 -12.13
CA GLU A 335 32.30 27.09 -13.22
C GLU A 335 31.08 26.25 -12.79
N PHE A 336 31.30 25.26 -11.92
CA PHE A 336 30.22 24.42 -11.41
C PHE A 336 29.27 25.24 -10.54
N VAL A 337 29.80 26.05 -9.61
CA VAL A 337 28.99 26.91 -8.75
C VAL A 337 28.23 27.95 -9.55
N ILE A 338 28.90 28.65 -10.48
CA ILE A 338 28.26 29.67 -11.33
C ILE A 338 27.08 29.08 -12.09
N THR A 339 27.33 27.99 -12.82
CA THR A 339 26.32 27.37 -13.70
C THR A 339 25.11 26.91 -12.91
N ASN A 340 25.34 26.25 -11.77
CA ASN A 340 24.23 25.69 -10.99
C ASN A 340 23.47 26.74 -10.18
N VAL A 341 24.14 27.80 -9.71
CA VAL A 341 23.45 28.95 -9.11
C VAL A 341 22.58 29.65 -10.15
N GLU A 342 23.10 29.86 -11.37
CA GLU A 342 22.32 30.43 -12.47
C GLU A 342 21.07 29.60 -12.76
N ILE A 343 21.21 28.28 -12.96
CA ILE A 343 20.08 27.36 -13.22
C ILE A 343 19.01 27.45 -12.12
N GLU A 344 19.42 27.52 -10.85
CA GLU A 344 18.47 27.56 -9.74
C GLU A 344 17.64 28.85 -9.71
N ILE A 345 18.26 30.00 -9.99
CA ILE A 345 17.63 31.31 -9.76
C ILE A 345 17.04 31.94 -11.02
N CYS A 346 17.53 31.58 -12.21
CA CYS A 346 17.21 32.31 -13.45
C CYS A 346 15.74 32.19 -13.85
N TYR A 347 15.04 31.12 -13.46
CA TYR A 347 13.62 30.92 -13.79
C TYR A 347 12.65 31.34 -12.67
N ASP A 348 13.15 31.79 -11.53
CA ASP A 348 12.34 32.27 -10.40
C ASP A 348 12.81 33.67 -9.97
N TYR A 349 12.12 34.70 -10.45
CA TYR A 349 12.40 36.09 -10.08
C TYR A 349 12.30 36.33 -8.57
N SER A 350 11.50 35.53 -7.86
CA SER A 350 11.30 35.64 -6.42
C SER A 350 12.29 34.79 -5.60
N HIS A 351 13.24 34.12 -6.26
CA HIS A 351 14.17 33.23 -5.59
C HIS A 351 14.99 33.99 -4.50
N PRO A 352 15.02 33.52 -3.24
CA PRO A 352 15.68 34.25 -2.14
C PRO A 352 17.16 34.52 -2.39
N TRP A 353 17.82 33.67 -3.19
CA TRP A 353 19.24 33.75 -3.45
C TRP A 353 19.66 34.97 -4.28
N TRP A 354 18.75 35.56 -5.07
CA TRP A 354 19.00 36.85 -5.74
C TRP A 354 19.44 37.92 -4.75
N GLN A 355 18.76 38.00 -3.60
CA GLN A 355 19.08 38.95 -2.55
C GLN A 355 20.29 38.49 -1.72
N ILE A 356 20.40 37.19 -1.43
CA ILE A 356 21.47 36.68 -0.56
C ILE A 356 22.86 36.84 -1.19
N PHE A 357 22.96 36.68 -2.52
CA PHE A 357 24.21 36.77 -3.29
C PHE A 357 24.28 38.03 -4.17
N GLU A 358 23.47 39.06 -3.89
CA GLU A 358 23.37 40.28 -4.72
C GLU A 358 24.74 40.93 -4.99
N GLU A 359 25.63 40.94 -3.99
CA GLU A 359 26.98 41.51 -4.11
C GLU A 359 27.88 40.67 -5.03
N GLU A 360 27.86 39.35 -4.87
CA GLU A 360 28.64 38.44 -5.70
C GLU A 360 28.14 38.42 -7.16
N LEU A 361 26.82 38.42 -7.37
CA LEU A 361 26.18 38.34 -8.68
C LEU A 361 26.40 39.59 -9.55
N LYS A 362 26.67 40.76 -8.96
CA LYS A 362 27.03 41.99 -9.71
C LYS A 362 28.25 41.81 -10.63
N ASN A 363 29.09 40.81 -10.38
CA ASN A 363 30.26 40.51 -11.20
C ASN A 363 29.95 39.66 -12.44
N TYR A 364 28.70 39.20 -12.59
CA TYR A 364 28.25 38.29 -13.64
C TYR A 364 27.13 38.94 -14.44
N THR A 365 27.46 39.49 -15.60
CA THR A 365 26.47 40.17 -16.47
C THR A 365 25.59 39.19 -17.26
N ASN A 366 25.93 37.90 -17.25
CA ASN A 366 25.20 36.84 -17.95
C ASN A 366 24.14 36.16 -17.07
N ILE A 367 24.18 36.35 -15.75
CA ILE A 367 23.20 35.76 -14.83
C ILE A 367 22.08 36.77 -14.64
N GLU A 368 20.98 36.57 -15.37
CA GLU A 368 19.78 37.38 -15.28
C GLU A 368 18.52 36.51 -15.22
N TYR A 369 17.41 37.10 -14.80
CA TYR A 369 16.11 36.42 -14.83
C TYR A 369 15.66 36.18 -16.27
N ILE A 370 15.21 34.96 -16.55
CA ILE A 370 14.71 34.51 -17.84
C ILE A 370 13.20 34.30 -17.72
N ASP A 371 12.43 35.16 -18.39
CA ASP A 371 10.98 35.01 -18.51
C ASP A 371 10.66 33.95 -19.56
N ILE A 372 10.20 32.77 -19.11
CA ILE A 372 9.68 31.74 -20.03
C ILE A 372 8.22 32.09 -20.35
N THR A 373 8.01 32.82 -21.43
CA THR A 373 6.68 32.93 -22.04
C THR A 373 6.30 31.60 -22.68
N PHE A 374 5.43 30.84 -22.03
CA PHE A 374 4.81 29.62 -22.59
C PHE A 374 3.70 29.92 -23.59
#